data_AF-A0A1S9P8N0-F1
#
_entry.id   AF-A0A1S9P8N0-F1
#
_cell.length_a   1.000
_cell.length_b   1.000
_cell.length_c   1.000
_cell.angle_alpha   90.00
_cell.angle_beta   90.00
_cell.angle_gamma   90.00
#
_symmetry.space_group_name_H-M   'P 1'
#
loop_
_entity.id
_entity.type
_entity.pdbx_description
1 polymer ?
#
loop_
_entity_poly.entity_id
_entity_poly.type
_entity_poly.pdbx_seq_one_letter_code
_entity_poly.pdbx_strand_id
1 'polypeptide(L)'
;MKKLKYILSLALLLAFTACDKRNDNVVTPNVGDAFPQIIKLADEGDGELEDEDKFSFKIDLADRVDPSGESLEGKIIPLKKTVKVNFEVGDIKGFSKLSDYIKDAKAFYEIDDCTTSEDANISLNLVFDANTGKGSVDFPAGVEEIEVEFETNDALFDDDVLNTTDRSLEVKLTGLANAESDVTVNTANTFKYEVLDDEGIHGEYELDVNNAAEFNKFIALFGLINEDVKGLKASDVDEITIEFAYDEFKAVIKLKETEMVTECGETEEKNKEIEIEGGLEELGLKTLSGDVEFADDIEQEDGTEAEFKYSGSFEISGKELVLTLTGEYNDDEIEEITLTFSK
;
A
#
# COMPACT_ATOMS: atom_id res chain seq x y z
N MET A 1 29.39 42.30 62.14
CA MET A 1 29.03 41.24 61.16
C MET A 1 27.69 40.59 61.51
N LYS A 2 26.57 41.33 61.50
CA LYS A 2 25.23 40.81 61.85
C LYS A 2 24.11 41.21 60.87
N LYS A 3 24.44 41.85 59.74
CA LYS A 3 23.46 42.26 58.72
C LYS A 3 23.48 41.41 57.44
N LEU A 4 24.36 40.43 57.34
CA LEU A 4 24.47 39.55 56.15
C LEU A 4 23.65 38.25 56.26
N LYS A 5 23.11 37.90 57.44
CA LYS A 5 22.36 36.65 57.65
C LYS A 5 20.86 36.74 57.35
N TYR A 6 20.30 37.94 57.20
CA TYR A 6 18.87 38.12 56.92
C TYR A 6 18.53 38.26 55.43
N ILE A 7 19.53 38.50 54.57
CA ILE A 7 19.32 38.60 53.12
C ILE A 7 19.35 37.20 52.47
N LEU A 8 20.12 36.26 53.04
CA LEU A 8 20.19 34.89 52.51
C LEU A 8 18.93 34.05 52.83
N SER A 9 18.19 34.37 53.90
CA SER A 9 16.96 33.65 54.29
C SER A 9 15.70 34.14 53.57
N LEU A 10 15.74 35.32 52.93
CA LEU A 10 14.62 35.81 52.11
C LEU A 10 14.74 35.36 50.65
N ALA A 11 15.96 35.09 50.17
CA ALA A 11 16.20 34.55 48.83
C ALA A 11 15.87 33.04 48.71
N LEU A 12 15.89 32.29 49.82
CA LEU A 12 15.59 30.85 49.81
C LEU A 12 14.09 30.52 49.89
N LEU A 13 13.24 31.49 50.27
CA LEU A 13 11.78 31.36 50.30
C LEU A 13 11.11 31.76 48.97
N LEU A 14 11.85 32.36 48.04
CA LEU A 14 11.39 32.69 46.68
C LEU A 14 11.74 31.59 45.65
N ALA A 15 12.51 30.57 46.04
CA ALA A 15 12.85 29.44 45.17
C ALA A 15 11.82 28.30 45.18
N PHE A 16 10.79 28.35 46.04
CA PHE A 16 9.70 27.37 46.08
C PHE A 16 8.40 27.85 45.41
N THR A 17 8.41 29.01 44.77
CA THR A 17 7.34 29.45 43.85
C THR A 17 7.83 29.45 42.41
N ALA A 18 8.74 28.54 42.07
CA ALA A 18 8.96 28.17 40.68
C ALA A 18 7.65 27.55 40.19
N CYS A 19 6.95 28.34 39.39
CA CYS A 19 5.80 28.04 38.55
C CYS A 19 5.40 26.56 38.46
N ASP A 20 4.63 26.09 39.41
CA ASP A 20 3.57 25.13 39.11
C ASP A 20 2.33 25.96 38.79
N LYS A 21 2.40 26.74 37.70
CA LYS A 21 1.17 27.14 37.04
C LYS A 21 0.61 25.82 36.53
N ARG A 22 -0.29 25.21 37.30
CA ARG A 22 -1.30 24.32 36.71
C ARG A 22 -1.82 25.08 35.51
N ASN A 23 -1.44 24.58 34.35
CA ASN A 23 -1.91 25.16 33.12
C ASN A 23 -3.37 24.72 33.07
N ASP A 24 -4.27 25.56 33.58
CA ASP A 24 -5.72 25.29 33.57
C ASP A 24 -6.26 25.21 32.12
N ASN A 25 -5.40 25.51 31.13
CA ASN A 25 -5.62 25.29 29.70
C ASN A 25 -5.10 23.93 29.21
N VAL A 26 -4.68 23.00 30.09
CA VAL A 26 -4.62 21.59 29.71
C VAL A 26 -6.06 21.15 29.59
N VAL A 27 -6.57 21.16 28.35
CA VAL A 27 -7.75 20.38 27.99
C VAL A 27 -7.38 18.96 28.38
N THR A 28 -7.95 18.46 29.48
CA THR A 28 -7.94 17.03 29.72
C THR A 28 -8.67 16.46 28.51
N PRO A 29 -8.03 15.65 27.66
CA PRO A 29 -8.74 15.03 26.55
C PRO A 29 -9.99 14.41 27.15
N ASN A 30 -11.15 14.66 26.54
CA ASN A 30 -12.34 13.91 26.90
C ASN A 30 -11.92 12.44 26.93
N VAL A 31 -12.18 11.76 28.06
CA VAL A 31 -11.83 10.37 28.33
C VAL A 31 -11.87 9.58 27.02
N GLY A 32 -10.79 8.91 26.63
CA GLY A 32 -10.65 8.30 25.29
C GLY A 32 -11.91 7.56 24.85
N ASP A 33 -12.57 6.86 25.79
CA ASP A 33 -13.87 6.17 25.67
C ASP A 33 -15.06 7.00 25.13
N ALA A 34 -15.01 8.34 25.21
CA ALA A 34 -16.08 9.24 24.78
C ALA A 34 -16.05 9.56 23.28
N PHE A 35 -14.94 9.26 22.60
CA PHE A 35 -14.87 9.35 21.14
C PHE A 35 -15.46 8.09 20.51
N PRO A 36 -16.31 8.25 19.48
CA PRO A 36 -16.84 7.09 18.79
C PRO A 36 -15.70 6.33 18.10
N GLN A 37 -15.82 5.01 18.08
CA GLN A 37 -15.05 4.16 17.21
C GLN A 37 -15.50 4.39 15.76
N ILE A 38 -14.58 4.50 14.82
CA ILE A 38 -14.89 4.73 13.41
C ILE A 38 -14.41 3.53 12.61
N ILE A 39 -15.35 2.84 11.98
CA ILE A 39 -15.06 1.84 10.94
C ILE A 39 -14.90 2.58 9.61
N LYS A 40 -13.84 2.33 8.85
CA LYS A 40 -13.58 2.96 7.55
C LYS A 40 -13.03 1.91 6.56
N LEU A 41 -12.88 2.31 5.30
CA LEU A 41 -12.05 1.56 4.35
C LEU A 41 -10.60 1.91 4.66
N ALA A 42 -9.71 0.92 4.63
CA ALA A 42 -8.29 1.12 4.95
C ALA A 42 -7.65 2.05 3.91
N ASP A 43 -7.92 1.78 2.63
CA ASP A 43 -7.31 2.44 1.48
C ASP A 43 -8.33 3.15 0.58
N GLU A 44 -7.84 4.05 -0.28
CA GLU A 44 -8.67 4.84 -1.21
C GLU A 44 -8.77 4.20 -2.60
N GLY A 45 -7.88 3.28 -2.97
CA GLY A 45 -7.94 2.56 -4.22
C GLY A 45 -6.86 1.49 -4.36
N ASP A 46 -7.01 0.67 -5.39
CA ASP A 46 -6.13 -0.43 -5.77
C ASP A 46 -6.40 -0.81 -7.24
N GLY A 47 -5.59 -1.66 -7.83
CA GLY A 47 -5.84 -2.19 -9.17
C GLY A 47 -5.06 -3.45 -9.48
N GLU A 48 -5.70 -4.34 -10.23
CA GLU A 48 -5.16 -5.65 -10.61
C GLU A 48 -5.23 -5.81 -12.12
N LEU A 49 -4.35 -6.64 -12.69
CA LEU A 49 -4.39 -6.98 -14.10
C LEU A 49 -5.72 -7.64 -14.49
N GLU A 50 -6.11 -7.50 -15.75
CA GLU A 50 -7.41 -7.93 -16.21
C GLU A 50 -7.62 -9.45 -16.30
N ASP A 51 -6.53 -10.20 -16.25
CA ASP A 51 -6.49 -11.66 -16.16
C ASP A 51 -6.42 -12.19 -14.72
N GLU A 52 -6.35 -11.31 -13.71
CA GLU A 52 -6.38 -11.71 -12.30
C GLU A 52 -7.77 -12.23 -11.90
N ASP A 53 -7.78 -13.30 -11.11
CA ASP A 53 -9.00 -14.02 -10.73
C ASP A 53 -9.67 -13.45 -9.47
N LYS A 54 -9.07 -12.43 -8.85
CA LYS A 54 -9.50 -11.83 -7.59
C LYS A 54 -9.16 -10.34 -7.49
N PHE A 55 -9.86 -9.67 -6.58
CA PHE A 55 -9.41 -8.42 -5.96
C PHE A 55 -10.03 -8.34 -4.56
N SER A 56 -9.50 -7.48 -3.69
CA SER A 56 -10.06 -7.30 -2.35
C SER A 56 -10.14 -5.83 -1.93
N PHE A 57 -10.78 -5.60 -0.78
CA PHE A 57 -10.70 -4.33 -0.08
C PHE A 57 -10.73 -4.56 1.43
N LYS A 58 -10.05 -3.68 2.16
CA LYS A 58 -9.91 -3.77 3.62
C LYS A 58 -10.83 -2.80 4.35
N ILE A 59 -11.39 -3.27 5.45
CA ILE A 59 -12.20 -2.50 6.39
C ILE A 59 -11.48 -2.52 7.74
N ASP A 60 -11.09 -1.36 8.24
CA ASP A 60 -10.33 -1.22 9.49
C ASP A 60 -11.02 -0.28 10.49
N LEU A 61 -10.34 -0.07 11.63
CA LEU A 61 -10.74 0.84 12.68
C LEU A 61 -9.78 2.04 12.72
N ALA A 62 -10.33 3.25 12.74
CA ALA A 62 -9.51 4.44 12.91
C ALA A 62 -8.79 4.47 14.27
N ASP A 63 -7.57 4.96 14.25
CA ASP A 63 -6.74 5.19 15.42
C ASP A 63 -7.40 6.06 16.49
N ARG A 64 -7.09 5.74 17.75
CA ARG A 64 -7.52 6.47 18.92
C ARG A 64 -6.35 6.78 19.84
N VAL A 65 -6.52 7.83 20.63
CA VAL A 65 -5.59 8.10 21.75
C VAL A 65 -5.60 6.89 22.68
N ASP A 66 -4.40 6.41 23.01
CA ASP A 66 -4.21 5.29 23.95
C ASP A 66 -4.95 5.56 25.28
N PRO A 67 -5.95 4.75 25.65
CA PRO A 67 -6.73 4.97 26.87
C PRO A 67 -5.92 4.73 28.15
N SER A 68 -4.79 4.02 28.06
CA SER A 68 -3.85 3.84 29.18
C SER A 68 -2.97 5.08 29.41
N GLY A 69 -2.80 5.92 28.39
CA GLY A 69 -1.88 7.06 28.39
C GLY A 69 -0.40 6.67 28.37
N GLU A 70 -0.07 5.42 28.01
CA GLU A 70 1.32 4.96 27.89
C GLU A 70 2.00 5.45 26.60
N SER A 71 1.23 5.69 25.53
CA SER A 71 1.69 6.37 24.32
C SER A 71 0.86 7.61 23.98
N LEU A 72 1.50 8.59 23.33
CA LEU A 72 0.82 9.73 22.71
C LEU A 72 0.44 9.45 21.25
N GLU A 73 0.94 8.35 20.69
CA GLU A 73 0.59 7.89 19.35
C GLU A 73 -0.84 7.32 19.32
N GLY A 74 -1.43 7.34 18.13
CA GLY A 74 -2.69 6.64 17.87
C GLY A 74 -2.49 5.13 18.05
N LYS A 75 -3.52 4.46 18.55
CA LYS A 75 -3.62 3.00 18.57
C LYS A 75 -5.00 2.59 18.09
N ILE A 76 -5.03 1.53 17.30
CA ILE A 76 -6.28 0.82 17.03
C ILE A 76 -6.74 0.16 18.33
N ILE A 77 -8.03 0.30 18.63
CA ILE A 77 -8.66 -0.34 19.78
C ILE A 77 -9.74 -1.27 19.22
N PRO A 78 -9.60 -2.61 19.33
CA PRO A 78 -10.60 -3.52 18.78
C PRO A 78 -12.02 -3.31 19.33
N LEU A 79 -13.02 -3.65 18.53
CA LEU A 79 -14.42 -3.61 18.96
C LEU A 79 -14.68 -4.61 20.10
N LYS A 80 -15.53 -4.22 21.05
CA LYS A 80 -15.94 -5.11 22.16
C LYS A 80 -17.03 -6.11 21.76
N LYS A 81 -17.72 -5.87 20.65
CA LYS A 81 -18.82 -6.68 20.13
C LYS A 81 -18.76 -6.70 18.61
N THR A 82 -19.20 -7.80 18.03
CA THR A 82 -19.36 -7.93 16.58
C THR A 82 -20.39 -6.93 16.08
N VAL A 83 -20.05 -6.22 15.00
CA VAL A 83 -20.93 -5.27 14.32
C VAL A 83 -21.11 -5.71 12.88
N LYS A 84 -22.33 -5.58 12.34
CA LYS A 84 -22.56 -5.83 10.91
C LYS A 84 -22.31 -4.55 10.13
N VAL A 85 -21.32 -4.57 9.24
CA VAL A 85 -20.96 -3.47 8.34
C VAL A 85 -21.65 -3.70 7.01
N ASN A 86 -22.36 -2.70 6.49
CA ASN A 86 -23.00 -2.76 5.19
C ASN A 86 -22.16 -1.97 4.18
N PHE A 87 -22.03 -2.50 2.97
CA PHE A 87 -21.28 -1.88 1.89
C PHE A 87 -22.06 -1.97 0.56
N GLU A 88 -21.67 -1.16 -0.40
CA GLU A 88 -22.19 -1.17 -1.75
C GLU A 88 -21.04 -1.07 -2.74
N VAL A 89 -21.02 -1.99 -3.70
CA VAL A 89 -20.16 -1.98 -4.88
C VAL A 89 -20.98 -1.37 -6.02
N GLY A 90 -20.45 -0.35 -6.69
CA GLY A 90 -21.18 0.43 -7.67
C GLY A 90 -20.29 1.24 -8.60
N ASP A 91 -20.91 2.23 -9.24
CA ASP A 91 -20.24 3.22 -10.11
C ASP A 91 -19.31 2.60 -11.17
N ILE A 92 -19.77 1.48 -11.73
CA ILE A 92 -19.01 0.67 -12.70
C ILE A 92 -18.72 1.42 -14.01
N LYS A 93 -17.51 1.23 -14.52
CA LYS A 93 -17.05 1.71 -15.83
C LYS A 93 -16.44 0.55 -16.61
N GLY A 94 -16.58 0.56 -17.93
CA GLY A 94 -15.98 -0.45 -18.81
C GLY A 94 -16.77 -1.75 -18.97
N PHE A 95 -17.78 -2.04 -18.13
CA PHE A 95 -18.61 -3.25 -18.25
C PHE A 95 -20.11 -3.01 -17.97
N SER A 96 -20.93 -3.99 -18.38
CA SER A 96 -22.40 -3.82 -18.43
C SER A 96 -23.10 -4.00 -17.08
N LYS A 97 -22.64 -4.95 -16.26
CA LYS A 97 -23.17 -5.23 -14.92
C LYS A 97 -22.13 -5.91 -14.05
N LEU A 98 -22.17 -5.65 -12.74
CA LEU A 98 -21.28 -6.27 -11.75
C LEU A 98 -21.27 -7.79 -11.83
N SER A 99 -22.43 -8.42 -12.05
CA SER A 99 -22.54 -9.88 -12.16
C SER A 99 -21.95 -10.51 -13.42
N ASP A 100 -21.42 -9.71 -14.37
CA ASP A 100 -20.58 -10.24 -15.44
C ASP A 100 -19.13 -10.42 -14.98
N TYR A 101 -18.70 -9.65 -13.98
CA TYR A 101 -17.33 -9.61 -13.48
C TYR A 101 -17.18 -10.33 -12.14
N ILE A 102 -17.96 -9.98 -11.11
CA ILE A 102 -17.86 -10.60 -9.78
C ILE A 102 -18.64 -11.92 -9.75
N LYS A 103 -17.92 -13.03 -9.56
CA LYS A 103 -18.45 -14.41 -9.49
C LYS A 103 -18.90 -14.78 -8.08
N ASP A 104 -18.06 -14.53 -7.09
CA ASP A 104 -18.30 -14.84 -5.67
C ASP A 104 -17.61 -13.83 -4.75
N ALA A 105 -17.86 -13.92 -3.44
CA ALA A 105 -17.21 -13.09 -2.44
C ALA A 105 -16.98 -13.88 -1.14
N LYS A 106 -15.84 -13.66 -0.51
CA LYS A 106 -15.51 -14.15 0.84
C LYS A 106 -14.91 -13.04 1.70
N ALA A 107 -14.84 -13.28 3.01
CA ALA A 107 -14.26 -12.33 3.94
C ALA A 107 -13.49 -13.05 5.04
N PHE A 108 -12.37 -12.47 5.44
CA PHE A 108 -11.47 -13.03 6.44
C PHE A 108 -10.75 -11.92 7.23
N TYR A 109 -10.00 -12.33 8.24
CA TYR A 109 -9.07 -11.46 8.97
C TYR A 109 -7.82 -12.25 9.33
N GLU A 110 -6.70 -11.55 9.50
CA GLU A 110 -5.44 -12.13 9.95
C GLU A 110 -5.48 -12.41 11.46
N ILE A 111 -5.08 -13.61 11.86
CA ILE A 111 -4.91 -14.00 13.27
C ILE A 111 -3.47 -13.75 13.71
N ASP A 112 -2.54 -14.09 12.83
CA ASP A 112 -1.10 -13.81 12.88
C ASP A 112 -0.57 -13.78 11.44
N ASP A 113 0.71 -13.44 11.28
CA ASP A 113 1.43 -13.32 10.00
C ASP A 113 1.31 -14.54 9.07
N CYS A 114 0.80 -15.67 9.57
CA CYS A 114 0.80 -16.96 8.89
C CYS A 114 -0.56 -17.66 8.88
N THR A 115 -1.57 -17.07 9.50
CA THR A 115 -2.84 -17.75 9.74
C THR A 115 -3.97 -16.74 9.56
N THR A 116 -4.84 -17.03 8.62
CA THR A 116 -6.10 -16.30 8.47
C THR A 116 -7.22 -16.97 9.26
N SER A 117 -8.33 -16.26 9.43
CA SER A 117 -9.56 -16.84 9.94
C SER A 117 -10.04 -18.02 9.09
N GLU A 118 -9.77 -18.04 7.78
CA GLU A 118 -10.15 -19.14 6.89
C GLU A 118 -9.38 -20.43 7.22
N ASP A 119 -8.06 -20.34 7.42
CA ASP A 119 -7.21 -21.47 7.80
C ASP A 119 -7.66 -22.08 9.13
N ALA A 120 -8.06 -21.21 10.06
CA ALA A 120 -8.62 -21.59 11.35
C ALA A 120 -10.07 -22.11 11.27
N ASN A 121 -10.67 -22.18 10.07
CA ASN A 121 -12.08 -22.56 9.84
C ASN A 121 -13.08 -21.65 10.58
N ILE A 122 -12.73 -20.37 10.73
CA ILE A 122 -13.57 -19.31 11.28
C ILE A 122 -14.13 -18.51 10.10
N SER A 123 -15.37 -18.81 9.73
CA SER A 123 -16.05 -18.09 8.64
C SER A 123 -16.68 -16.80 9.14
N LEU A 124 -16.41 -15.70 8.42
CA LEU A 124 -17.15 -14.45 8.57
C LEU A 124 -18.48 -14.54 7.81
N ASN A 125 -19.52 -13.99 8.41
CA ASN A 125 -20.85 -13.94 7.81
C ASN A 125 -20.94 -12.79 6.79
N LEU A 126 -20.49 -13.08 5.57
CA LEU A 126 -20.62 -12.22 4.41
C LEU A 126 -21.90 -12.56 3.62
N VAL A 127 -22.61 -11.53 3.17
CA VAL A 127 -23.70 -11.62 2.20
C VAL A 127 -23.44 -10.58 1.13
N PHE A 128 -23.46 -10.96 -0.14
CA PHE A 128 -23.32 -10.05 -1.27
C PHE A 128 -24.30 -10.42 -2.40
N ASP A 129 -24.89 -9.41 -3.05
CA ASP A 129 -25.73 -9.58 -4.23
C ASP A 129 -25.16 -8.80 -5.41
N ALA A 130 -24.49 -9.50 -6.32
CA ALA A 130 -23.88 -8.92 -7.52
C ALA A 130 -24.88 -8.25 -8.47
N ASN A 131 -26.19 -8.46 -8.34
CA ASN A 131 -27.18 -7.74 -9.16
C ASN A 131 -27.49 -6.35 -8.62
N THR A 132 -27.38 -6.16 -7.31
CA THR A 132 -27.66 -4.88 -6.66
C THR A 132 -26.40 -4.18 -6.17
N GLY A 133 -25.26 -4.88 -6.13
CA GLY A 133 -24.01 -4.41 -5.57
C GLY A 133 -24.00 -4.33 -4.05
N LYS A 134 -25.06 -4.76 -3.37
CA LYS A 134 -25.19 -4.57 -1.92
C LYS A 134 -24.63 -5.76 -1.16
N GLY A 135 -23.84 -5.48 -0.13
CA GLY A 135 -23.32 -6.49 0.76
C GLY A 135 -23.31 -6.10 2.22
N SER A 136 -23.07 -7.10 3.06
CA SER A 136 -22.83 -6.91 4.48
C SER A 136 -21.89 -7.98 5.01
N VAL A 137 -21.01 -7.60 5.93
CA VAL A 137 -20.06 -8.51 6.60
C VAL A 137 -20.10 -8.27 8.11
N ASP A 138 -19.94 -9.33 8.89
CA ASP A 138 -19.82 -9.23 10.34
C ASP A 138 -18.36 -8.94 10.72
N PHE A 139 -18.10 -7.72 11.22
CA PHE A 139 -16.81 -7.29 11.76
C PHE A 139 -16.69 -7.81 13.21
N PRO A 140 -15.80 -8.79 13.50
CA PRO A 140 -15.77 -9.46 14.80
C PRO A 140 -15.29 -8.58 15.96
N ALA A 141 -15.68 -8.96 17.19
CA ALA A 141 -15.08 -8.39 18.38
C ALA A 141 -13.61 -8.83 18.51
N GLY A 142 -12.74 -7.93 18.94
CA GLY A 142 -11.32 -8.24 19.15
C GLY A 142 -10.45 -8.26 17.89
N VAL A 143 -11.03 -7.92 16.72
CA VAL A 143 -10.34 -7.82 15.43
C VAL A 143 -10.12 -6.34 15.09
N GLU A 144 -9.04 -6.04 14.39
CA GLU A 144 -8.64 -4.67 14.01
C GLU A 144 -8.95 -4.34 12.55
N GLU A 145 -8.88 -5.36 11.68
CA GLU A 145 -9.11 -5.26 10.25
C GLU A 145 -9.79 -6.53 9.73
N ILE A 146 -10.64 -6.39 8.72
CA ILE A 146 -11.14 -7.50 7.92
C ILE A 146 -10.94 -7.19 6.43
N GLU A 147 -10.74 -8.23 5.65
CA GLU A 147 -10.61 -8.15 4.20
C GLU A 147 -11.82 -8.82 3.54
N VAL A 148 -12.33 -8.22 2.47
CA VAL A 148 -13.39 -8.79 1.62
C VAL A 148 -12.80 -9.02 0.23
N GLU A 149 -12.61 -10.28 -0.14
CA GLU A 149 -12.08 -10.71 -1.43
C GLU A 149 -13.24 -11.12 -2.35
N PHE A 150 -13.22 -10.63 -3.58
CA PHE A 150 -14.12 -11.01 -4.65
C PHE A 150 -13.41 -11.92 -5.64
N GLU A 151 -14.04 -13.02 -6.01
CA GLU A 151 -13.63 -13.81 -7.19
C GLU A 151 -14.16 -13.11 -8.44
N THR A 152 -13.30 -12.88 -9.44
CA THR A 152 -13.58 -12.17 -10.68
C THR A 152 -13.70 -13.13 -11.86
N ASN A 153 -14.10 -12.57 -13.01
CA ASN A 153 -14.09 -13.24 -14.29
C ASN A 153 -12.90 -12.77 -15.12
N ASP A 154 -11.72 -13.28 -14.79
CA ASP A 154 -10.48 -13.29 -15.57
C ASP A 154 -10.69 -13.32 -17.10
N ALA A 155 -11.55 -14.20 -17.59
CA ALA A 155 -11.79 -14.32 -19.03
C ALA A 155 -12.72 -13.25 -19.64
N LEU A 156 -13.26 -12.31 -18.86
CA LEU A 156 -14.17 -11.28 -19.36
C LEU A 156 -13.44 -10.26 -20.24
N PHE A 157 -12.18 -10.01 -19.89
CA PHE A 157 -11.43 -8.86 -20.33
C PHE A 157 -10.17 -9.24 -21.11
N ASP A 158 -9.52 -10.36 -20.78
CA ASP A 158 -8.43 -11.01 -21.52
C ASP A 158 -8.80 -11.22 -23.02
N ASP A 159 -8.48 -10.22 -23.85
CA ASP A 159 -8.88 -10.18 -25.26
C ASP A 159 -7.79 -9.77 -26.26
N ASP A 160 -6.52 -9.64 -25.84
CA ASP A 160 -5.38 -9.19 -26.67
C ASP A 160 -5.63 -7.79 -27.30
N VAL A 161 -6.46 -6.94 -26.69
CA VAL A 161 -6.86 -5.63 -27.24
C VAL A 161 -6.82 -4.51 -26.20
N LEU A 162 -5.83 -3.64 -26.38
CA LEU A 162 -5.72 -2.38 -25.64
C LEU A 162 -7.05 -1.60 -25.57
N ASN A 163 -7.42 -1.31 -24.35
CA ASN A 163 -8.59 -0.60 -23.93
C ASN A 163 -8.58 0.85 -24.34
N THR A 164 -9.78 1.30 -24.70
CA THR A 164 -10.03 2.70 -25.05
C THR A 164 -10.78 3.46 -23.96
N THR A 165 -11.22 2.78 -22.91
CA THR A 165 -11.98 3.32 -21.78
C THR A 165 -11.57 2.66 -20.48
N ASP A 166 -11.63 3.40 -19.36
CA ASP A 166 -11.35 2.84 -18.04
C ASP A 166 -12.32 1.71 -17.70
N ARG A 167 -11.78 0.66 -17.08
CA ARG A 167 -12.52 -0.44 -16.46
C ARG A 167 -12.32 -0.29 -14.95
N SER A 168 -13.41 0.00 -14.21
CA SER A 168 -13.30 0.28 -12.77
C SER A 168 -14.62 0.05 -12.04
N LEU A 169 -14.55 -0.05 -10.71
CA LEU A 169 -15.70 -0.01 -9.80
C LEU A 169 -15.35 0.74 -8.51
N GLU A 170 -16.37 1.14 -7.76
CA GLU A 170 -16.20 1.79 -6.46
C GLU A 170 -16.91 0.99 -5.36
N VAL A 171 -16.24 0.86 -4.22
CA VAL A 171 -16.77 0.29 -2.99
C VAL A 171 -16.95 1.39 -1.96
N LYS A 172 -18.09 1.40 -1.27
CA LYS A 172 -18.36 2.33 -0.17
C LYS A 172 -19.06 1.66 1.00
N LEU A 173 -18.77 2.14 2.19
CA LEU A 173 -19.52 1.73 3.38
C LEU A 173 -20.83 2.53 3.47
N THR A 174 -21.95 1.84 3.71
CA THR A 174 -23.28 2.45 3.68
C THR A 174 -23.96 2.56 5.04
N GLY A 175 -23.46 1.85 6.05
CA GLY A 175 -24.04 1.91 7.40
C GLY A 175 -23.67 0.72 8.27
N LEU A 176 -24.06 0.80 9.54
CA LEU A 176 -23.90 -0.28 10.52
C LEU A 176 -25.26 -0.83 10.95
N ALA A 177 -25.31 -2.13 11.22
CA ALA A 177 -26.42 -2.78 11.91
C ALA A 177 -25.93 -3.39 13.23
N ASN A 178 -26.77 -3.29 14.27
CA ASN A 178 -26.48 -3.77 15.63
C ASN A 178 -25.28 -3.11 16.32
N ALA A 179 -24.83 -1.93 15.84
CA ALA A 179 -23.81 -1.14 16.50
C ALA A 179 -24.31 -0.52 17.81
N GLU A 180 -23.41 -0.39 18.78
CA GLU A 180 -23.63 0.44 19.97
C GLU A 180 -23.57 1.93 19.59
N SER A 181 -24.09 2.81 20.46
CA SER A 181 -24.19 4.25 20.16
C SER A 181 -22.84 4.96 19.98
N ASP A 182 -21.75 4.30 20.35
CA ASP A 182 -20.36 4.76 20.29
C ASP A 182 -19.56 4.14 19.14
N VAL A 183 -20.18 3.37 18.23
CA VAL A 183 -19.54 2.90 16.99
C VAL A 183 -20.22 3.55 15.78
N THR A 184 -19.40 4.12 14.90
CA THR A 184 -19.83 4.82 13.69
C THR A 184 -19.06 4.30 12.49
N VAL A 185 -19.55 4.60 11.29
CA VAL A 185 -18.91 4.22 10.04
C VAL A 185 -18.66 5.46 9.18
N ASN A 186 -17.49 5.52 8.57
CA ASN A 186 -17.17 6.54 7.59
C ASN A 186 -17.84 6.19 6.25
N THR A 187 -18.93 6.89 5.94
CA THR A 187 -19.66 6.72 4.67
C THR A 187 -19.22 7.70 3.58
N ALA A 188 -18.23 8.55 3.87
CA ALA A 188 -17.70 9.52 2.93
C ALA A 188 -16.54 8.93 2.10
N ASN A 189 -15.79 7.99 2.65
CA ASN A 189 -14.69 7.33 1.96
C ASN A 189 -15.22 6.31 0.95
N THR A 190 -14.51 6.20 -0.16
CA THR A 190 -14.71 5.22 -1.22
C THR A 190 -13.38 4.56 -1.51
N PHE A 191 -13.43 3.29 -1.85
CA PHE A 191 -12.31 2.53 -2.40
C PHE A 191 -12.58 2.35 -3.89
N LYS A 192 -11.62 2.73 -4.74
CA LYS A 192 -11.73 2.58 -6.19
C LYS A 192 -10.84 1.43 -6.64
N TYR A 193 -11.44 0.44 -7.30
CA TYR A 193 -10.69 -0.64 -7.94
C TYR A 193 -10.59 -0.37 -9.44
N GLU A 194 -9.38 -0.44 -9.98
CA GLU A 194 -9.09 -0.38 -11.41
C GLU A 194 -8.73 -1.76 -11.97
N VAL A 195 -9.29 -2.08 -13.13
CA VAL A 195 -8.88 -3.25 -13.90
C VAL A 195 -7.82 -2.77 -14.89
N LEU A 196 -6.58 -3.17 -14.64
CA LEU A 196 -5.41 -2.76 -15.38
C LEU A 196 -5.28 -3.57 -16.66
N ASP A 197 -5.09 -2.85 -17.76
CA ASP A 197 -4.93 -3.44 -19.08
C ASP A 197 -3.48 -3.84 -19.30
N ASP A 198 -3.25 -5.13 -19.47
CA ASP A 198 -1.93 -5.73 -19.65
C ASP A 198 -1.47 -5.71 -21.12
N GLU A 199 -2.32 -5.38 -22.10
CA GLU A 199 -1.86 -4.94 -23.44
C GLU A 199 -1.30 -3.51 -23.42
N GLY A 200 -1.58 -2.76 -22.36
CA GLY A 200 -0.92 -1.50 -22.01
C GLY A 200 0.44 -1.73 -21.35
N ILE A 201 0.92 -0.72 -20.61
CA ILE A 201 2.20 -0.80 -19.91
C ILE A 201 2.15 -1.61 -18.61
N HIS A 202 0.97 -1.90 -18.08
CA HIS A 202 0.87 -2.66 -16.82
C HIS A 202 1.32 -4.11 -17.00
N GLY A 203 1.80 -4.69 -15.90
CA GLY A 203 2.30 -6.05 -15.84
C GLY A 203 3.83 -6.14 -15.84
N GLU A 204 4.32 -7.37 -15.96
CA GLU A 204 5.73 -7.72 -15.79
C GLU A 204 6.48 -7.76 -17.13
N TYR A 205 7.72 -7.25 -17.14
CA TYR A 205 8.62 -7.27 -18.29
C TYR A 205 10.04 -7.67 -17.88
N GLU A 206 10.62 -8.64 -18.57
CA GLU A 206 11.95 -9.18 -18.31
C GLU A 206 13.04 -8.48 -19.16
N LEU A 207 14.17 -8.15 -18.55
CA LEU A 207 15.37 -7.68 -19.24
C LEU A 207 16.24 -8.87 -19.68
N ASP A 208 16.72 -8.88 -20.92
CA ASP A 208 17.72 -9.88 -21.34
C ASP A 208 19.09 -9.63 -20.67
N VAL A 209 19.31 -10.27 -19.52
CA VAL A 209 20.55 -10.19 -18.74
C VAL A 209 21.78 -10.72 -19.49
N ASN A 210 21.60 -11.53 -20.55
CA ASN A 210 22.70 -12.02 -21.36
C ASN A 210 23.16 -10.99 -22.40
N ASN A 211 22.33 -9.98 -22.70
CA ASN A 211 22.72 -8.85 -23.50
C ASN A 211 23.53 -7.86 -22.65
N ALA A 212 24.85 -7.98 -22.73
CA ALA A 212 25.76 -7.14 -21.96
C ALA A 212 25.57 -5.63 -22.17
N ALA A 213 25.04 -5.19 -23.32
CA ALA A 213 24.75 -3.76 -23.52
C ALA A 213 23.54 -3.32 -22.70
N GLU A 214 22.45 -4.08 -22.74
CA GLU A 214 21.23 -3.80 -21.97
C GLU A 214 21.47 -3.93 -20.47
N PHE A 215 22.17 -4.98 -20.03
CA PHE A 215 22.54 -5.13 -18.62
C PHE A 215 23.34 -3.91 -18.11
N ASN A 216 24.36 -3.45 -18.85
CA ASN A 216 25.15 -2.28 -18.43
C ASN A 216 24.33 -0.99 -18.36
N LYS A 217 23.35 -0.83 -19.26
CA LYS A 217 22.41 0.31 -19.19
C LYS A 217 21.54 0.24 -17.95
N PHE A 218 21.03 -0.95 -17.61
CA PHE A 218 20.22 -1.16 -16.41
C PHE A 218 21.03 -0.79 -15.15
N ILE A 219 22.27 -1.30 -15.05
CA ILE A 219 23.17 -0.96 -13.94
C ILE A 219 23.48 0.55 -13.89
N ALA A 220 23.63 1.20 -15.04
CA ALA A 220 23.86 2.64 -15.08
C ALA A 220 22.64 3.45 -14.61
N LEU A 221 21.42 2.98 -14.92
CA LEU A 221 20.17 3.64 -14.55
C LEU A 221 19.83 3.44 -13.07
N PHE A 222 19.71 2.18 -12.63
CA PHE A 222 19.24 1.81 -11.30
C PHE A 222 20.36 1.74 -10.25
N GLY A 223 21.62 1.59 -10.70
CA GLY A 223 22.78 1.73 -9.82
C GLY A 223 23.07 3.16 -9.37
N LEU A 224 22.28 4.14 -9.83
CA LEU A 224 22.30 5.52 -9.33
C LEU A 224 21.88 5.58 -7.86
N ILE A 225 20.81 4.85 -7.51
CA ILE A 225 20.15 4.91 -6.20
C ILE A 225 20.45 3.70 -5.32
N ASN A 226 20.88 2.58 -5.93
CA ASN A 226 21.14 1.34 -5.23
C ASN A 226 22.59 0.86 -5.46
N GLU A 227 23.41 0.89 -4.40
CA GLU A 227 24.83 0.51 -4.48
C GLU A 227 25.04 -0.99 -4.73
N ASP A 228 24.11 -1.85 -4.30
CA ASP A 228 24.19 -3.28 -4.60
C ASP A 228 24.02 -3.50 -6.10
N VAL A 229 23.05 -2.83 -6.74
CA VAL A 229 22.87 -2.86 -8.20
C VAL A 229 24.12 -2.38 -8.93
N LYS A 230 24.71 -1.26 -8.52
CA LYS A 230 25.92 -0.68 -9.14
C LYS A 230 27.10 -1.66 -9.24
N GLY A 231 27.21 -2.60 -8.30
CA GLY A 231 28.27 -3.60 -8.22
C GLY A 231 27.97 -4.92 -8.94
N LEU A 232 26.74 -5.13 -9.44
CA LEU A 232 26.31 -6.41 -9.98
C LEU A 232 27.02 -6.80 -11.27
N LYS A 233 27.17 -8.12 -11.45
CA LYS A 233 27.61 -8.72 -12.70
C LYS A 233 26.49 -9.61 -13.22
N ALA A 234 26.33 -9.63 -14.54
CA ALA A 234 25.36 -10.52 -15.19
C ALA A 234 25.55 -12.02 -14.83
N SER A 235 26.76 -12.44 -14.43
CA SER A 235 26.98 -13.82 -13.95
C SER A 235 26.25 -14.13 -12.64
N ASP A 236 26.04 -13.12 -11.81
CA ASP A 236 25.57 -13.23 -10.43
C ASP A 236 24.04 -13.04 -10.36
N VAL A 237 23.43 -12.53 -11.44
CA VAL A 237 22.00 -12.31 -11.61
C VAL A 237 21.34 -13.49 -12.31
N ASP A 238 20.22 -13.95 -11.79
CA ASP A 238 19.37 -14.97 -12.43
C ASP A 238 18.42 -14.29 -13.42
N GLU A 239 17.72 -13.26 -12.96
CA GLU A 239 16.62 -12.60 -13.67
C GLU A 239 16.50 -11.12 -13.23
N ILE A 240 16.04 -10.26 -14.14
CA ILE A 240 15.67 -8.87 -13.85
C ILE A 240 14.31 -8.63 -14.48
N THR A 241 13.31 -8.34 -13.65
CA THR A 241 11.97 -7.93 -14.07
C THR A 241 11.70 -6.50 -13.64
N ILE A 242 10.87 -5.83 -14.42
CA ILE A 242 10.19 -4.61 -14.01
C ILE A 242 8.69 -4.84 -14.09
N GLU A 243 7.96 -4.23 -13.17
CA GLU A 243 6.53 -4.34 -13.04
C GLU A 243 5.93 -2.93 -12.91
N PHE A 244 4.86 -2.70 -13.67
CA PHE A 244 4.02 -1.52 -13.53
C PHE A 244 2.66 -1.98 -12.98
N ALA A 245 2.45 -1.70 -11.70
CA ALA A 245 1.21 -1.99 -10.98
C ALA A 245 0.37 -0.71 -10.80
N TYR A 246 -0.72 -0.79 -10.04
CA TYR A 246 -1.55 0.36 -9.73
C TYR A 246 -0.77 1.39 -8.90
N ASP A 247 -0.55 2.58 -9.44
CA ASP A 247 0.19 3.69 -8.80
C ASP A 247 1.63 3.33 -8.34
N GLU A 248 2.21 2.21 -8.81
CA GLU A 248 3.53 1.72 -8.39
C GLU A 248 4.37 1.20 -9.57
N PHE A 249 5.66 1.49 -9.54
CA PHE A 249 6.70 0.85 -10.33
C PHE A 249 7.59 0.01 -9.41
N LYS A 250 7.93 -1.20 -9.84
CA LYS A 250 8.86 -2.09 -9.15
C LYS A 250 9.88 -2.68 -10.11
N ALA A 251 11.14 -2.74 -9.69
CA ALA A 251 12.19 -3.50 -10.37
C ALA A 251 12.74 -4.55 -9.42
N VAL A 252 12.66 -5.82 -9.82
CA VAL A 252 13.13 -6.97 -9.03
C VAL A 252 14.36 -7.57 -9.69
N ILE A 253 15.47 -7.60 -8.96
CA ILE A 253 16.71 -8.24 -9.38
C ILE A 253 16.91 -9.51 -8.57
N LYS A 254 16.65 -10.65 -9.20
CA LYS A 254 16.83 -11.97 -8.58
C LYS A 254 18.27 -12.45 -8.76
N LEU A 255 18.96 -12.72 -7.66
CA LEU A 255 20.34 -13.17 -7.66
C LEU A 255 20.44 -14.70 -7.74
N LYS A 256 21.50 -15.23 -8.35
CA LYS A 256 21.82 -16.67 -8.28
C LYS A 256 22.25 -17.11 -6.88
N GLU A 257 22.66 -16.16 -6.03
CA GLU A 257 22.90 -16.42 -4.62
C GLU A 257 21.58 -16.69 -3.91
N THR A 258 21.57 -17.73 -3.08
CA THR A 258 20.41 -18.13 -2.30
C THR A 258 20.58 -17.81 -0.82
N GLU A 259 19.47 -17.70 -0.11
CA GLU A 259 19.42 -17.62 1.34
C GLU A 259 18.33 -18.53 1.93
N MET A 260 18.48 -18.84 3.22
CA MET A 260 17.47 -19.61 3.94
C MET A 260 16.48 -18.62 4.57
N VAL A 261 15.30 -18.54 4.00
CA VAL A 261 14.19 -17.74 4.56
C VAL A 261 13.38 -18.65 5.47
N THR A 262 13.12 -18.20 6.69
CA THR A 262 12.19 -18.90 7.60
C THR A 262 10.96 -18.05 7.78
N GLU A 263 9.86 -18.53 7.22
CA GLU A 263 8.56 -17.87 7.23
C GLU A 263 7.53 -18.91 7.69
N CYS A 264 6.68 -18.54 8.64
CA CYS A 264 5.64 -19.43 9.15
C CYS A 264 6.13 -20.79 9.71
N GLY A 265 7.38 -20.83 10.18
CA GLY A 265 8.00 -22.04 10.74
C GLY A 265 8.47 -23.05 9.69
N GLU A 266 8.35 -22.72 8.41
CA GLU A 266 8.95 -23.45 7.31
C GLU A 266 10.22 -22.72 6.86
N THR A 267 11.27 -23.48 6.59
CA THR A 267 12.55 -22.92 6.15
C THR A 267 12.81 -23.40 4.73
N GLU A 268 12.92 -22.45 3.80
CA GLU A 268 13.14 -22.72 2.39
C GLU A 268 14.38 -21.98 1.88
N GLU A 269 15.04 -22.56 0.89
CA GLU A 269 16.13 -21.92 0.17
C GLU A 269 15.52 -21.12 -0.99
N LYS A 270 15.60 -19.79 -0.91
CA LYS A 270 15.10 -18.86 -1.95
C LYS A 270 16.27 -18.07 -2.53
N ASN A 271 16.12 -17.57 -3.76
CA ASN A 271 17.06 -16.60 -4.32
C ASN A 271 17.00 -15.32 -3.51
N LYS A 272 18.15 -14.66 -3.34
CA LYS A 272 18.16 -13.28 -2.83
C LYS A 272 17.60 -12.34 -3.88
N GLU A 273 16.82 -11.37 -3.45
CA GLU A 273 16.21 -10.37 -4.31
C GLU A 273 16.66 -8.97 -3.87
N ILE A 274 16.90 -8.10 -4.85
CA ILE A 274 17.08 -6.66 -4.64
C ILE A 274 15.88 -5.99 -5.30
N GLU A 275 15.15 -5.20 -4.54
CA GLU A 275 13.95 -4.51 -5.00
C GLU A 275 14.21 -3.00 -5.05
N ILE A 276 13.68 -2.37 -6.09
CA ILE A 276 13.61 -0.92 -6.24
C ILE A 276 12.17 -0.59 -6.55
N GLU A 277 11.52 0.17 -5.68
CA GLU A 277 10.11 0.53 -5.76
C GLU A 277 9.99 2.05 -5.84
N GLY A 278 8.95 2.55 -6.50
CA GLY A 278 8.58 3.94 -6.42
C GLY A 278 7.17 4.21 -6.94
N GLY A 279 6.56 5.29 -6.43
CA GLY A 279 5.21 5.68 -6.81
C GLY A 279 5.15 6.20 -8.25
N LEU A 280 4.15 5.78 -9.01
CA LEU A 280 3.88 6.30 -10.35
C LEU A 280 3.18 7.67 -10.25
N GLU A 281 3.82 8.70 -10.80
CA GLU A 281 3.30 10.07 -10.79
C GLU A 281 2.60 10.43 -12.12
N GLU A 282 3.11 9.90 -13.24
CA GLU A 282 2.53 10.10 -14.57
C GLU A 282 2.64 8.81 -15.39
N LEU A 283 1.50 8.31 -15.88
CA LEU A 283 1.46 7.13 -16.74
C LEU A 283 0.32 7.18 -17.76
N GLY A 284 0.67 6.98 -19.04
CA GLY A 284 -0.27 6.89 -20.14
C GLY A 284 -1.01 5.54 -20.22
N LEU A 285 -2.01 5.32 -19.36
CA LEU A 285 -2.66 4.00 -19.17
C LEU A 285 -3.38 3.38 -20.40
N LYS A 286 -3.65 4.16 -21.46
CA LYS A 286 -4.47 3.72 -22.62
C LYS A 286 -3.77 3.93 -23.95
N THR A 287 -2.45 3.87 -23.92
CA THR A 287 -1.61 4.14 -25.07
C THR A 287 -0.45 3.16 -25.08
N LEU A 288 -0.05 2.72 -26.28
CA LEU A 288 1.16 1.94 -26.46
C LEU A 288 2.43 2.81 -26.39
N SER A 289 2.30 4.10 -26.12
CA SER A 289 3.44 5.00 -25.95
C SER A 289 3.01 6.25 -25.22
N GLY A 290 3.84 6.75 -24.33
CA GLY A 290 3.55 7.95 -23.56
C GLY A 290 4.70 8.36 -22.68
N ASP A 291 4.45 9.37 -21.85
CA ASP A 291 5.36 9.78 -20.80
C ASP A 291 5.22 8.84 -19.60
N VAL A 292 6.30 8.67 -18.86
CA VAL A 292 6.34 7.89 -17.61
C VAL A 292 7.19 8.64 -16.58
N GLU A 293 6.71 8.70 -15.34
CA GLU A 293 7.44 9.26 -14.21
C GLU A 293 7.16 8.44 -12.95
N PHE A 294 8.23 8.08 -12.23
CA PHE A 294 8.14 7.47 -10.91
C PHE A 294 9.21 8.04 -9.97
N ALA A 295 8.87 8.15 -8.69
CA ALA A 295 9.71 8.76 -7.66
C ALA A 295 9.40 8.19 -6.28
N ASP A 296 10.39 8.20 -5.39
CA ASP A 296 10.20 7.90 -3.97
C ASP A 296 11.37 8.41 -3.13
N ASP A 297 11.24 8.32 -1.80
CA ASP A 297 12.25 8.66 -0.81
C ASP A 297 13.03 7.42 -0.35
N ILE A 298 14.37 7.50 -0.36
CA ILE A 298 15.25 6.44 0.18
C ILE A 298 15.86 6.90 1.51
N GLU A 299 15.64 6.12 2.57
CA GLU A 299 16.31 6.32 3.86
C GLU A 299 17.81 6.00 3.73
N GLN A 300 18.63 6.99 4.07
CA GLN A 300 20.08 6.93 4.09
C GLN A 300 20.60 6.32 5.39
N GLU A 301 21.87 5.87 5.41
CA GLU A 301 22.49 5.28 6.62
C GLU A 301 22.48 6.21 7.86
N ASP A 302 22.40 7.53 7.66
CA ASP A 302 22.32 8.51 8.74
C ASP A 302 20.90 8.85 9.21
N GLY A 303 19.89 8.16 8.66
CA GLY A 303 18.47 8.34 8.93
C GLY A 303 17.85 9.57 8.26
N THR A 304 18.53 10.17 7.28
CA THR A 304 17.93 11.18 6.39
C THR A 304 17.25 10.52 5.20
N GLU A 305 16.28 11.20 4.60
CA GLU A 305 15.61 10.75 3.37
C GLU A 305 16.19 11.51 2.18
N ALA A 306 16.37 10.80 1.06
CA ALA A 306 16.75 11.38 -0.22
C ALA A 306 15.79 10.91 -1.30
N GLU A 307 15.15 11.87 -1.96
CA GLU A 307 14.27 11.64 -3.09
C GLU A 307 15.08 11.18 -4.31
N PHE A 308 14.59 10.16 -5.00
CA PHE A 308 14.99 9.86 -6.37
C PHE A 308 13.80 10.03 -7.30
N LYS A 309 14.11 10.26 -8.57
CA LYS A 309 13.12 10.42 -9.62
C LYS A 309 13.62 9.85 -10.93
N TYR A 310 12.76 9.13 -11.63
CA TYR A 310 12.97 8.70 -13.01
C TYR A 310 11.86 9.24 -13.89
N SER A 311 12.22 9.96 -14.95
CA SER A 311 11.27 10.52 -15.90
C SER A 311 11.68 10.21 -17.34
N GLY A 312 10.70 10.01 -18.20
CA GLY A 312 10.94 9.86 -19.63
C GLY A 312 9.72 9.34 -20.37
N SER A 313 9.91 8.31 -21.18
CA SER A 313 8.85 7.77 -22.04
C SER A 313 8.91 6.26 -22.19
N PHE A 314 7.77 5.69 -22.54
CA PHE A 314 7.64 4.28 -22.88
C PHE A 314 7.09 4.11 -24.31
N GLU A 315 7.42 2.99 -24.94
CA GLU A 315 6.81 2.50 -26.18
C GLU A 315 6.68 0.98 -26.14
N ILE A 316 5.51 0.47 -26.50
CA ILE A 316 5.17 -0.95 -26.55
C ILE A 316 4.98 -1.35 -28.00
N SER A 317 5.76 -2.33 -28.45
CA SER A 317 5.69 -2.88 -29.80
C SER A 317 5.57 -4.40 -29.74
N GLY A 318 4.32 -4.90 -29.72
CA GLY A 318 4.06 -6.33 -29.57
C GLY A 318 4.29 -6.73 -28.13
N LYS A 319 5.30 -7.57 -27.88
CA LYS A 319 5.69 -8.01 -26.52
C LYS A 319 6.92 -7.27 -25.98
N GLU A 320 7.42 -6.26 -26.71
CA GLU A 320 8.60 -5.51 -26.29
C GLU A 320 8.17 -4.17 -25.69
N LEU A 321 8.67 -3.89 -24.49
CA LEU A 321 8.59 -2.58 -23.84
C LEU A 321 9.94 -1.87 -24.00
N VAL A 322 9.92 -0.68 -24.56
CA VAL A 322 11.08 0.21 -24.65
C VAL A 322 10.87 1.35 -23.66
N LEU A 323 11.71 1.43 -22.64
CA LEU A 323 11.74 2.53 -21.68
C LEU A 323 12.91 3.44 -21.96
N THR A 324 12.67 4.73 -22.07
CA THR A 324 13.71 5.75 -22.18
C THR A 324 13.59 6.68 -20.99
N LEU A 325 14.57 6.64 -20.08
CA LEU A 325 14.50 7.27 -18.76
C LEU A 325 15.75 8.11 -18.47
N THR A 326 15.55 9.22 -17.78
CA THR A 326 16.57 10.02 -17.10
C THR A 326 16.38 9.83 -15.60
N GLY A 327 17.46 9.55 -14.87
CA GLY A 327 17.43 9.40 -13.42
C GLY A 327 18.02 10.62 -12.71
N GLU A 328 17.38 11.03 -11.62
CA GLU A 328 17.79 12.10 -10.73
C GLU A 328 17.88 11.56 -9.29
N TYR A 329 18.98 11.82 -8.60
CA TYR A 329 19.19 11.45 -7.20
C TYR A 329 20.26 12.34 -6.56
N ASN A 330 19.96 12.98 -5.41
CA ASN A 330 20.94 13.78 -4.65
C ASN A 330 21.71 14.83 -5.49
N ASP A 331 21.00 15.62 -6.30
CA ASP A 331 21.56 16.60 -7.26
C ASP A 331 22.41 16.01 -8.40
N ASP A 332 22.57 14.69 -8.47
CA ASP A 332 23.17 13.99 -9.61
C ASP A 332 22.08 13.61 -10.61
N GLU A 333 22.32 13.89 -11.90
CA GLU A 333 21.47 13.52 -13.02
C GLU A 333 22.30 12.65 -13.96
N ILE A 334 21.74 11.52 -14.39
CA ILE A 334 22.37 10.65 -15.39
C ILE A 334 21.81 10.96 -16.78
N GLU A 335 22.62 10.73 -17.81
CA GLU A 335 22.14 10.87 -19.19
C GLU A 335 20.96 9.92 -19.46
N GLU A 336 20.10 10.31 -20.40
CA GLU A 336 18.98 9.51 -20.89
C GLU A 336 19.44 8.11 -21.33
N ILE A 337 18.80 7.07 -20.79
CA ILE A 337 19.09 5.67 -21.05
C ILE A 337 17.84 4.99 -21.62
N THR A 338 18.01 4.30 -22.76
CA THR A 338 16.97 3.46 -23.35
C THR A 338 17.20 1.99 -23.05
N LEU A 339 16.27 1.35 -22.34
CA LEU A 339 16.21 -0.07 -22.05
C LEU A 339 15.12 -0.76 -22.89
N THR A 340 15.30 -2.04 -23.17
CA THR A 340 14.29 -2.87 -23.83
C THR A 340 14.04 -4.13 -23.02
N PHE A 341 12.77 -4.36 -22.69
CA PHE A 341 12.26 -5.49 -21.93
C PHE A 341 11.27 -6.29 -22.77
N SER A 342 11.04 -7.54 -22.39
CA SER A 342 10.09 -8.45 -23.04
C SER A 342 9.03 -8.92 -22.04
N LYS A 343 7.77 -8.89 -22.46
CA LYS A 343 6.64 -9.47 -21.72
C LYS A 343 6.55 -10.99 -21.89
#